data_AF-A0A962SIJ9-F1
#
_entry.id   AF-A0A962SIJ9-F1
#
_cell.length_a   1.000
_cell.length_b   1.000
_cell.length_c   1.000
_cell.angle_alpha   90.00
_cell.angle_beta   90.00
_cell.angle_gamma   90.00
#
_symmetry.space_group_name_H-M   'P 1'
#
loop_
_entity.id
_entity.type
_entity.pdbx_description
1 polymer ?
#
loop_
_entity_poly.entity_id
_entity_poly.type
_entity_poly.pdbx_seq_one_letter_code
_entity_poly.pdbx_strand_id
1 'polypeptide(L)'
;MNSDFSRLNLEYLIQARDLVIADPHRAGVILGIPDVMTRILSDLTPPLLTDIIRIKHPLVVLRRDVWWWSRLLVALQEGQTAEIETVAEQASLILSATTEKVNR
;
A
#
# COMPACT_ATOMS: atom_id res chain seq x y z
N MET A 1 -4.18 -20.30 15.56
CA MET A 1 -4.93 -19.23 14.86
C MET A 1 -4.77 -19.44 13.37
N ASN A 2 -5.86 -19.58 12.63
CA ASN A 2 -5.81 -19.67 11.17
C ASN A 2 -6.04 -18.25 10.62
N SER A 3 -5.00 -17.42 10.65
CA SER A 3 -5.07 -16.08 10.08
C SER A 3 -5.11 -16.20 8.56
N ASP A 4 -6.16 -15.68 7.93
CA ASP A 4 -6.36 -15.76 6.48
C ASP A 4 -6.31 -14.37 5.85
N PHE A 5 -5.21 -14.07 5.16
CA PHE A 5 -4.98 -12.81 4.47
C PHE A 5 -5.32 -12.88 2.97
N SER A 6 -5.87 -13.99 2.47
CA SER A 6 -6.16 -14.18 1.04
C SER A 6 -6.96 -13.04 0.42
N ARG A 7 -8.01 -12.59 1.11
CA ARG A 7 -8.84 -11.46 0.68
C ARG A 7 -8.07 -10.15 0.65
N LEU A 8 -7.31 -9.86 1.71
CA LEU A 8 -6.48 -8.64 1.78
C LEU A 8 -5.44 -8.62 0.64
N ASN A 9 -4.81 -9.77 0.38
CA ASN A 9 -3.83 -9.91 -0.69
C ASN A 9 -4.45 -9.62 -2.06
N LEU A 10 -5.64 -10.15 -2.33
CA LEU A 10 -6.37 -9.90 -3.58
C LEU A 10 -6.79 -8.44 -3.73
N GLU A 11 -7.44 -7.87 -2.71
CA GLU A 11 -7.88 -6.47 -2.73
C GLU A 11 -6.70 -5.51 -2.91
N TYR A 12 -5.59 -5.76 -2.23
CA TYR A 12 -4.37 -4.97 -2.37
C TYR A 12 -3.81 -5.03 -3.80
N LEU A 13 -3.68 -6.23 -4.40
CA LEU A 13 -3.14 -6.36 -5.75
C LEU A 13 -4.03 -5.76 -6.82
N ILE A 14 -5.35 -5.83 -6.67
CA ILE A 14 -6.30 -5.16 -7.57
C ILE A 14 -6.06 -3.65 -7.51
N GLN A 15 -6.00 -3.06 -6.32
CA GLN A 15 -5.78 -1.62 -6.17
C GLN A 15 -4.38 -1.20 -6.65
N ALA A 16 -3.35 -1.99 -6.39
CA ALA A 16 -2.00 -1.74 -6.87
C ALA A 16 -1.95 -1.73 -8.39
N ARG A 17 -2.63 -2.67 -9.06
CA ARG A 17 -2.77 -2.70 -10.52
C ARG A 17 -3.52 -1.48 -11.04
N ASP A 18 -4.67 -1.16 -10.46
CA ASP A 18 -5.49 -0.05 -10.92
C ASP A 18 -4.74 1.29 -10.76
N LEU A 19 -3.91 1.42 -9.71
CA LEU A 19 -2.98 2.53 -9.55
C LEU A 19 -1.94 2.59 -10.68
N VAL A 20 -1.34 1.44 -11.06
CA VAL A 20 -0.41 1.41 -12.21
C VAL A 20 -1.11 1.83 -13.50
N ILE A 21 -2.33 1.35 -13.75
CA ILE A 21 -3.08 1.72 -14.96
C ILE A 21 -3.39 3.22 -14.99
N ALA A 22 -3.77 3.79 -13.85
CA ALA A 22 -4.11 5.20 -13.75
C ALA A 22 -2.88 6.13 -13.83
N ASP A 23 -1.76 5.75 -13.22
CA ASP A 23 -0.53 6.57 -13.16
C ASP A 23 0.73 5.68 -13.11
N PRO A 24 1.19 5.14 -14.25
CA PRO A 24 2.31 4.21 -14.29
C PRO A 24 3.61 4.78 -13.71
N HIS A 25 3.84 6.09 -13.89
CA HIS A 25 5.05 6.78 -13.47
C HIS A 25 5.10 6.95 -11.95
N ARG A 26 3.98 7.28 -11.30
CA ARG A 26 3.94 7.45 -9.84
C ARG A 26 3.69 6.14 -9.10
N ALA A 27 3.04 5.16 -9.74
CA ALA A 27 2.72 3.88 -9.12
C ALA A 27 3.96 3.12 -8.64
N GLY A 28 5.03 3.06 -9.44
CA GLY A 28 6.28 2.39 -9.05
C GLY A 28 6.88 2.96 -7.76
N VAL A 29 6.90 4.28 -7.63
CA VAL A 29 7.38 4.99 -6.43
C VAL A 29 6.48 4.71 -5.22
N ILE A 30 5.15 4.82 -5.39
CA ILE A 30 4.17 4.59 -4.32
C ILE A 30 4.23 3.14 -3.84
N LEU A 31 4.33 2.20 -4.77
CA LEU A 31 4.36 0.76 -4.51
C LEU A 31 5.77 0.25 -4.20
N GLY A 32 6.81 1.08 -4.30
CA GLY A 32 8.19 0.67 -4.05
C GLY A 32 8.62 -0.54 -4.90
N ILE A 33 8.17 -0.60 -6.15
CA ILE A 33 8.48 -1.67 -7.10
C ILE A 33 9.15 -1.09 -8.36
N PRO A 34 10.05 -1.84 -9.01
CA PRO A 34 10.70 -1.39 -10.24
C PRO A 34 9.73 -1.34 -11.43
N ASP A 35 10.07 -0.56 -12.45
CA ASP A 35 9.25 -0.36 -13.66
C ASP A 35 8.90 -1.66 -14.41
N VAL A 36 9.77 -2.67 -14.34
CA VAL A 36 9.48 -3.98 -14.92
C VAL A 36 8.27 -4.64 -14.24
N MET A 37 8.12 -4.47 -12.93
CA MET A 37 6.99 -5.01 -12.17
C MET A 37 5.73 -4.19 -12.38
N THR A 38 5.82 -2.87 -12.52
CA THR A 38 4.64 -2.04 -12.85
C THR A 38 4.07 -2.48 -14.20
N ARG A 39 4.90 -2.65 -15.23
CA ARG A 39 4.45 -3.13 -16.54
C ARG A 39 3.79 -4.51 -16.47
N ILE A 40 4.38 -5.46 -15.75
CA ILE A 40 3.76 -6.79 -15.59
C ILE A 40 2.41 -6.66 -14.89
N LEU A 41 2.34 -5.84 -13.84
CA LEU A 41 1.14 -5.67 -13.03
C LEU A 41 -0.02 -5.04 -13.82
N SER A 42 0.26 -4.08 -14.72
CA SER A 42 -0.78 -3.47 -15.58
C SER A 42 -1.41 -4.46 -16.57
N ASP A 43 -0.65 -5.47 -17.00
CA ASP A 43 -1.07 -6.45 -17.99
C ASP A 43 -1.91 -7.59 -17.39
N LEU A 44 -1.86 -7.76 -16.06
CA LEU A 44 -2.68 -8.76 -15.36
C LEU A 44 -4.16 -8.38 -15.48
N THR A 45 -5.03 -9.38 -15.48
CA THR A 45 -6.48 -9.17 -15.39
C THR A 45 -6.97 -9.57 -14.00
N PRO A 46 -8.10 -9.03 -13.52
CA PRO A 46 -8.64 -9.45 -12.22
C PRO A 46 -8.82 -10.98 -12.08
N PRO A 47 -9.28 -11.71 -13.12
CA PRO A 47 -9.29 -13.18 -13.09
C PRO A 47 -7.91 -13.82 -12.87
N LEU A 48 -6.84 -13.29 -13.49
CA LEU A 48 -5.47 -13.79 -13.29
C LEU A 48 -4.96 -13.52 -11.87
N LEU A 49 -5.43 -12.46 -11.22
CA LEU A 49 -5.08 -12.15 -9.83
C LEU A 49 -5.76 -13.08 -8.82
N THR A 50 -6.87 -13.73 -9.20
CA THR A 50 -7.65 -14.56 -8.26
C THR A 50 -6.87 -15.72 -7.66
N ASP A 51 -5.86 -16.26 -8.35
CA ASP A 51 -5.03 -17.35 -7.80
C ASP A 51 -4.22 -16.93 -6.56
N ILE A 52 -4.05 -15.63 -6.31
CA ILE A 52 -3.39 -15.12 -5.11
C ILE A 52 -4.11 -15.54 -3.82
N ILE A 53 -5.40 -15.87 -3.87
CA ILE A 53 -6.18 -16.29 -2.69
C ILE A 53 -5.66 -17.59 -2.08
N ARG A 54 -4.87 -18.37 -2.83
CA ARG A 54 -4.21 -19.57 -2.33
C ARG A 54 -3.13 -19.24 -1.29
N ILE A 55 -2.63 -18.01 -1.29
CA ILE A 55 -1.64 -17.53 -0.34
C ILE A 55 -2.35 -16.89 0.86
N LYS A 56 -2.30 -17.59 2.00
CA LYS A 56 -2.98 -17.18 3.24
C LYS A 56 -2.13 -16.27 4.14
N HIS A 57 -0.82 -16.20 3.89
CA HIS A 57 0.07 -15.31 4.63
C HIS A 57 0.00 -13.90 4.07
N PRO A 58 0.23 -12.86 4.90
CA PRO A 58 0.21 -11.48 4.43
C PRO A 58 1.35 -11.25 3.43
N LEU A 59 1.01 -10.75 2.25
CA LEU A 59 1.99 -10.36 1.23
C LEU A 59 2.41 -8.88 1.34
N VAL A 60 1.69 -8.12 2.15
CA VAL A 60 1.92 -6.69 2.36
C VAL A 60 2.53 -6.47 3.73
N VAL A 61 3.63 -5.73 3.77
CA VAL A 61 4.29 -5.30 5.00
C VAL A 61 3.93 -3.85 5.31
N LEU A 62 3.96 -3.52 6.60
CA LEU A 62 3.74 -2.16 7.06
C LEU A 62 4.91 -1.27 6.61
N ARG A 63 4.63 -0.20 5.87
CA ARG A 63 5.65 0.73 5.35
C ARG A 63 6.19 1.73 6.37
N ARG A 64 5.45 1.97 7.44
CA ARG A 64 5.76 3.00 8.44
C ARG A 64 6.55 2.39 9.59
N ASP A 65 7.39 3.22 10.20
CA ASP A 65 8.13 2.83 11.39
C ASP A 65 7.20 2.58 12.59
N VAL A 66 7.76 1.97 13.62
CA VAL A 66 7.04 1.59 14.84
C VAL A 66 6.44 2.80 15.55
N TRP A 67 7.11 3.96 15.52
CA TRP A 67 6.64 5.16 16.20
C TRP A 67 5.37 5.72 15.55
N TRP A 68 5.33 5.79 14.22
CA TRP A 68 4.14 6.22 13.48
C TRP A 68 2.95 5.30 13.78
N TRP A 69 3.16 3.98 13.77
CA TRP A 69 2.10 3.03 14.12
C TRP A 69 1.64 3.16 15.56
N SER A 70 2.57 3.32 16.50
CA SER A 70 2.22 3.51 17.90
C SER A 70 1.32 4.72 18.10
N ARG A 71 1.62 5.85 17.45
CA ARG A 71 0.79 7.06 17.52
C ARG A 71 -0.61 6.81 16.99
N LEU A 72 -0.74 6.20 15.82
CA LEU A 72 -2.05 5.89 15.24
C LEU A 72 -2.87 4.97 16.14
N LEU A 73 -2.27 3.88 16.63
CA LEU A 73 -2.98 2.88 17.42
C LEU A 73 -3.46 3.44 18.77
N VAL A 74 -2.64 4.27 19.43
CA VAL A 74 -3.04 4.96 20.67
C VAL A 74 -4.16 5.97 20.39
N ALA A 75 -4.04 6.77 19.35
CA ALA A 75 -5.06 7.76 18.99
C ALA A 75 -6.41 7.10 18.66
N LEU A 76 -6.39 5.97 17.95
CA LEU A 76 -7.58 5.16 17.66
C LEU A 76 -8.18 4.56 18.94
N GLN A 77 -7.35 4.04 19.84
CA GLN A 77 -7.80 3.46 21.10
C GLN A 77 -8.45 4.51 22.02
N GLU A 78 -7.93 5.73 22.04
CA GLU A 78 -8.40 6.82 22.91
C GLU A 78 -9.45 7.73 22.24
N GLY A 79 -9.78 7.49 20.98
CA GLY A 79 -10.76 8.30 20.23
C GLY A 79 -10.29 9.73 19.94
N GLN A 80 -8.98 9.96 19.84
CA GLN A 80 -8.40 11.29 19.60
C GLN A 80 -8.48 11.69 18.13
N THR A 81 -9.64 12.19 17.67
CA THR A 81 -9.88 12.53 16.25
C THR A 81 -8.83 13.46 15.65
N ALA A 82 -8.40 14.50 16.37
CA ALA A 82 -7.40 15.46 15.86
C ALA A 82 -6.03 14.81 15.60
N GLU A 83 -5.63 13.85 16.44
CA GLU A 83 -4.37 13.11 16.24
C GLU A 83 -4.50 12.10 15.09
N ILE A 84 -5.67 11.46 14.93
CA ILE A 84 -5.96 10.58 13.79
C ILE A 84 -5.84 11.37 12.47
N GLU A 85 -6.43 12.56 12.40
CA GLU A 85 -6.33 13.46 11.24
C GLU A 85 -4.88 13.86 10.96
N THR A 86 -4.16 14.29 11.99
CA THR A 86 -2.74 14.68 11.88
C THR A 86 -1.88 13.52 11.33
N VAL A 87 -2.07 12.31 11.84
CA VAL A 87 -1.32 11.12 11.40
C VAL A 87 -1.69 10.71 9.97
N ALA A 88 -2.96 10.84 9.59
CA ALA A 88 -3.43 10.59 8.22
C ALA A 88 -2.84 11.59 7.22
N GLU A 89 -2.79 12.88 7.55
CA GLU A 89 -2.16 13.91 6.72
C GLU A 89 -0.67 13.59 6.50
N GLN A 90 0.05 13.22 7.56
CA GLN A 90 1.47 12.82 7.47
C GLN A 90 1.67 11.60 6.56
N ALA A 91 0.71 10.68 6.49
CA ALA A 91 0.79 9.54 5.59
C ALA A 91 0.82 9.96 4.11
N SER A 92 0.10 11.03 3.75
CA SER A 92 0.01 11.54 2.38
C SER A 92 1.28 12.28 1.92
N LEU A 93 1.95 13.00 2.82
CA LEU A 93 3.09 13.87 2.50
C LEU A 93 4.35 13.11 2.06
N ILE A 94 4.56 11.89 2.57
CA ILE A 94 5.76 11.10 2.26
C ILE A 94 5.69 10.46 0.86
N LEU A 95 4.48 10.23 0.33
CA LEU A 95 4.30 9.80 -1.05
C LEU A 95 4.75 10.88 -2.05
N SER A 96 4.65 12.17 -1.67
CA SER A 96 5.11 13.30 -2.48
C SER A 96 6.63 13.51 -2.42
N ALA A 97 7.25 13.34 -1.24
CA ALA A 97 8.70 13.54 -1.05
C ALA A 97 9.58 12.48 -1.75
N THR A 98 9.04 11.28 -1.99
CA THR A 98 9.76 10.21 -2.70
C THR A 98 9.84 10.49 -4.22
N THR A 99 8.88 11.25 -4.77
CA THR A 99 8.87 11.70 -6.18
C THR A 99 9.95 12.75 -6.49
N GLU A 100 10.32 13.60 -5.54
CA GLU A 100 11.33 14.66 -5.77
C GLU A 100 12.77 14.14 -5.80
N LYS A 101 13.07 13.07 -5.05
CA LYS A 101 14.42 12.50 -5.01
C LYS A 101 14.81 11.69 -6.26
N VAL A 102 13.85 11.30 -7.09
CA VAL A 102 14.12 10.56 -8.34
C VAL A 102 14.43 11.51 -9.51
N ASN A 103 14.11 12.80 -9.38
CA ASN A 103 14.33 13.83 -10.41
C ASN A 103 15.58 14.71 -10.16
N ARG A 104 16.53 14.27 -9.33
CA ARG A 104 17.85 14.90 -9.12
C ARG A 104 18.95 13.89 -9.33
#